data_AF-A0AAW7Q8R4-F1
#
_entry.id   AF-A0AAW7Q8R4-F1
#
_cell.length_a   1.000
_cell.length_b   1.000
_cell.length_c   1.000
_cell.angle_alpha   90.00
_cell.angle_beta   90.00
_cell.angle_gamma   90.00
#
_symmetry.space_group_name_H-M   'P 1'
#
loop_
_entity.id
_entity.type
_entity.pdbx_description
1 polymer ?
#
loop_
_entity_poly.entity_id
_entity_poly.type
_entity_poly.pdbx_seq_one_letter_code
_entity_poly.pdbx_strand_id
1 'polypeptide(L)'
;TVNEGVVGKEFSLSMACMHCADAPCQQVCPTDCFYIRTDGIVLHDKDKCIGCGYCLFACPFGAPQFPKNGAFGTKGKMDKCTMCAGGPEETNSPEEFHKYGQNRISEGKVPMCASMCSTKALLVGDANEVALIKTYRATHKGKGIATDSYGW
;
A
#
# COMPACT_ATOMS: atom_id res chain seq x y z
N THR A 1 -20.06 -5.05 -11.54
CA THR A 1 -20.87 -4.70 -10.33
C THR A 1 -22.34 -4.70 -10.70
N VAL A 2 -23.30 -4.36 -9.82
CA VAL A 2 -24.74 -4.25 -10.22
C VAL A 2 -24.96 -3.24 -11.36
N ASN A 3 -24.01 -2.32 -11.58
CA ASN A 3 -24.06 -1.31 -12.63
C ASN A 3 -23.05 -1.54 -13.76
N GLU A 4 -22.59 -2.79 -13.99
CA GLU A 4 -21.55 -3.10 -14.98
C GLU A 4 -21.80 -2.50 -16.36
N GLY A 5 -20.91 -1.61 -16.81
CA GLY A 5 -21.01 -0.94 -18.11
C GLY A 5 -21.96 0.26 -18.18
N VAL A 6 -22.58 0.66 -17.06
CA VAL A 6 -23.48 1.83 -17.03
C VAL A 6 -22.68 3.11 -16.75
N VAL A 7 -22.53 3.95 -17.77
CA VAL A 7 -21.81 5.22 -17.72
C VAL A 7 -22.29 6.09 -16.55
N GLY A 8 -21.36 6.53 -15.70
CA GLY A 8 -21.63 7.42 -14.56
C GLY A 8 -22.22 6.74 -13.32
N LYS A 9 -22.47 5.43 -13.35
CA LYS A 9 -22.94 4.64 -12.19
C LYS A 9 -21.94 3.61 -11.68
N GLU A 10 -20.75 3.56 -12.30
CA GLU A 10 -19.61 2.78 -11.83
C GLU A 10 -18.42 3.69 -11.51
N PHE A 11 -17.75 3.37 -10.42
CA PHE A 11 -16.46 3.93 -10.07
C PHE A 11 -15.56 2.81 -9.54
N SER A 12 -14.30 2.85 -9.94
CA SER A 12 -13.27 1.94 -9.44
C SER A 12 -12.52 2.62 -8.31
N LEU A 13 -12.50 1.99 -7.14
CA LEU A 13 -11.70 2.44 -6.00
C LEU A 13 -10.54 1.48 -5.79
N SER A 14 -9.31 1.98 -5.86
CA SER A 14 -8.14 1.20 -5.48
C SER A 14 -8.09 1.09 -3.96
N MET A 15 -8.13 -0.14 -3.46
CA MET A 15 -8.03 -0.44 -2.03
C MET A 15 -6.69 -1.11 -1.76
N ALA A 16 -5.88 -0.49 -0.91
CA ALA A 16 -4.61 -1.00 -0.42
C ALA A 16 -4.51 -0.74 1.10
N CYS A 17 -3.37 -1.09 1.72
CA CYS A 17 -3.10 -0.64 3.08
C CYS A 17 -3.00 0.89 3.09
N MET A 18 -3.74 1.54 4.00
CA MET A 18 -3.73 3.00 4.12
C MET A 18 -2.58 3.54 4.97
N HIS A 19 -1.74 2.66 5.55
CA HIS A 19 -0.64 3.03 6.44
C HIS A 19 -1.05 4.06 7.51
N CYS A 20 -2.11 3.72 8.25
CA CYS A 20 -2.73 4.60 9.24
C CYS A 20 -1.73 5.09 10.29
N ALA A 21 -1.81 6.37 10.67
CA ALA A 21 -1.01 6.94 11.75
C ALA A 21 -1.34 6.31 13.12
N ASP A 22 -2.64 6.04 13.36
CA ASP A 22 -3.11 5.18 14.43
C ASP A 22 -3.51 3.83 13.83
N ALA A 23 -2.56 2.89 13.78
CA ALA A 23 -2.71 1.62 13.10
C ALA A 23 -3.38 0.57 14.00
N PRO A 24 -4.67 0.22 13.82
CA PRO A 24 -5.33 -0.77 14.66
C PRO A 24 -4.68 -2.14 14.54
N CYS A 25 -4.10 -2.47 13.38
CA CYS A 25 -3.36 -3.72 13.19
C CYS A 25 -2.11 -3.83 14.07
N GLN A 26 -1.50 -2.71 14.43
CA GLN A 26 -0.39 -2.66 15.40
C GLN A 26 -0.92 -2.85 16.82
N GLN A 27 -1.97 -2.13 17.20
CA GLN A 27 -2.51 -2.14 18.56
C GLN A 27 -3.01 -3.52 19.02
N VAL A 28 -3.51 -4.34 18.09
CA VAL A 28 -4.04 -5.68 18.40
C VAL A 28 -3.02 -6.81 18.27
N CYS A 29 -1.79 -6.52 17.86
CA CYS A 29 -0.79 -7.56 17.63
C CYS A 29 -0.20 -8.05 18.97
N PRO A 30 -0.36 -9.33 19.34
CA PRO A 30 0.13 -9.83 20.63
C PRO A 30 1.65 -10.00 20.69
N THR A 31 2.35 -9.91 19.55
CA THR A 31 3.81 -10.11 19.45
C THR A 31 4.55 -8.85 19.00
N ASP A 32 3.87 -7.71 18.95
CA ASP A 32 4.44 -6.42 18.52
C ASP A 32 5.21 -6.52 17.19
N CYS A 33 4.65 -7.26 16.23
CA CYS A 33 5.30 -7.45 14.94
C CYS A 33 5.15 -6.23 14.02
N PHE A 34 4.15 -5.38 14.24
CA PHE A 34 3.98 -4.16 13.46
C PHE A 34 4.72 -2.99 14.09
N TYR A 35 5.27 -2.12 13.24
CA TYR A 35 5.91 -0.88 13.66
C TYR A 35 5.69 0.20 12.59
N ILE A 36 5.75 1.46 13.02
CA ILE A 36 5.59 2.63 12.14
C ILE A 36 6.97 3.22 11.92
N ARG A 37 7.40 3.29 10.66
CA ARG A 37 8.65 3.94 10.26
C ARG A 37 8.51 5.46 10.40
N THR A 38 9.64 6.16 10.44
CA THR A 38 9.70 7.63 10.60
C THR A 38 8.94 8.42 9.53
N ASP A 39 8.75 7.84 8.34
CA ASP A 39 7.97 8.40 7.23
C ASP A 39 6.49 7.97 7.22
N GLY A 40 6.01 7.35 8.31
CA GLY A 40 4.61 6.95 8.49
C GLY A 40 4.26 5.60 7.87
N ILE A 41 5.20 4.92 7.21
CA ILE A 41 4.92 3.61 6.62
C ILE A 41 4.80 2.56 7.72
N VAL A 42 3.60 2.05 7.91
CA VAL A 42 3.36 0.87 8.76
C VAL A 42 4.01 -0.35 8.11
N LEU A 43 4.97 -0.99 8.78
CA LEU A 43 5.63 -2.22 8.36
C LEU A 43 5.35 -3.35 9.36
N HIS A 44 5.73 -4.56 8.98
CA HIS A 44 5.55 -5.75 9.82
C HIS A 44 6.78 -6.63 9.75
N ASP A 45 7.21 -7.13 10.90
CA ASP A 45 8.25 -8.12 11.05
C ASP A 45 7.65 -9.52 10.87
N LYS A 46 8.00 -10.16 9.76
CA LYS A 46 7.54 -11.51 9.43
C LYS A 46 8.06 -12.54 10.44
N ASP A 47 9.19 -12.35 11.11
CA ASP A 47 9.74 -13.35 12.04
C ASP A 47 9.06 -13.32 13.41
N LYS A 48 8.55 -12.16 13.83
CA LYS A 48 7.69 -12.05 15.01
C LYS A 48 6.23 -12.46 14.76
N CYS A 49 5.82 -12.57 13.50
CA CYS A 49 4.43 -12.85 13.16
C CYS A 49 4.08 -14.32 13.41
N ILE A 50 3.15 -14.56 14.34
CA ILE A 50 2.65 -15.90 14.69
C ILE A 50 1.39 -16.32 13.91
N GLY A 51 0.92 -15.50 12.95
CA GLY A 51 -0.23 -15.85 12.11
C GLY A 51 -1.59 -15.89 12.84
N CYS A 52 -1.74 -15.20 13.99
CA CYS A 52 -2.98 -15.24 14.78
C CYS A 52 -4.20 -14.61 14.08
N GLY A 53 -3.99 -13.68 13.14
CA GLY A 53 -5.05 -13.08 12.32
C GLY A 53 -5.85 -11.95 12.98
N TYR A 54 -5.52 -11.49 14.20
CA TYR A 54 -6.23 -10.37 14.82
C TYR A 54 -6.14 -9.07 14.01
N CYS A 55 -5.00 -8.84 13.36
CA CYS A 55 -4.80 -7.69 12.49
C CYS A 55 -5.73 -7.68 11.26
N LEU A 56 -6.17 -8.84 10.76
CA LEU A 56 -7.16 -8.94 9.68
C LEU A 56 -8.51 -8.39 10.13
N PHE A 57 -8.96 -8.77 11.33
CA PHE A 57 -10.25 -8.33 11.87
C PHE A 57 -10.25 -6.88 12.34
N ALA A 58 -9.11 -6.41 12.86
CA ALA A 58 -8.99 -5.03 13.35
C ALA A 58 -8.82 -4.00 12.23
N CYS A 59 -8.33 -4.40 11.04
CA CYS A 59 -8.12 -3.47 9.95
C CYS A 59 -9.45 -3.14 9.25
N PRO A 60 -9.92 -1.87 9.25
CA PRO A 60 -11.18 -1.50 8.61
C PRO A 60 -11.13 -1.64 7.07
N PHE A 61 -9.92 -1.75 6.50
CA PHE A 61 -9.69 -1.92 5.06
C PHE A 61 -9.42 -3.38 4.66
N GLY A 62 -9.35 -4.30 5.62
CA GLY A 62 -8.97 -5.69 5.36
C GLY A 62 -7.59 -5.82 4.71
N ALA A 63 -6.64 -4.92 5.03
CA ALA A 63 -5.36 -4.86 4.34
C ALA A 63 -4.39 -6.00 4.70
N PRO A 64 -4.25 -6.40 5.99
CA PRO A 64 -3.52 -7.62 6.35
C PRO A 64 -4.28 -8.85 5.87
N GLN A 65 -3.61 -9.70 5.09
CA GLN A 65 -4.19 -10.93 4.54
C GLN A 65 -3.22 -12.10 4.75
N PHE A 66 -3.77 -13.31 4.83
CA PHE A 66 -2.93 -14.50 4.80
C PHE A 66 -2.39 -14.73 3.38
N PRO A 67 -1.13 -15.15 3.22
CA PRO A 67 -0.60 -15.54 1.93
C PRO A 67 -1.43 -16.70 1.36
N LYS A 68 -1.74 -16.63 0.07
CA LYS A 68 -2.57 -17.62 -0.64
C LYS A 68 -1.83 -18.94 -0.93
N ASN A 69 -0.55 -19.01 -0.56
CA ASN A 69 0.36 -20.08 -0.95
C ASN A 69 0.58 -20.99 0.26
N GLY A 70 -0.17 -22.09 0.36
CA GLY A 70 -0.04 -23.10 1.41
C GLY A 70 -1.10 -24.19 1.30
N ALA A 71 -0.74 -25.44 1.59
CA ALA A 71 -1.69 -26.53 1.69
C ALA A 71 -2.68 -26.24 2.84
N PHE A 72 -3.96 -26.59 2.64
CA PHE A 72 -5.07 -26.47 3.58
C PHE A 72 -4.62 -26.38 5.06
N GLY A 73 -4.77 -25.20 5.68
CA GLY A 73 -4.75 -25.04 7.14
C GLY A 73 -3.53 -24.36 7.75
N THR A 74 -2.37 -24.29 7.09
CA THR A 74 -1.24 -23.48 7.61
C THR A 74 -1.42 -22.02 7.19
N LYS A 75 -2.16 -21.27 8.02
CA LYS A 75 -2.19 -19.82 7.96
C LYS A 75 -0.76 -19.31 8.15
N GLY A 76 -0.09 -18.96 7.04
CA GLY A 76 1.29 -18.45 7.07
C GLY A 76 1.40 -17.12 7.80
N LYS A 77 2.61 -16.54 7.79
CA LYS A 77 2.84 -15.17 8.28
C LYS A 77 1.96 -14.20 7.49
N MET A 78 1.25 -13.32 8.20
CA MET A 78 0.39 -12.31 7.58
C MET A 78 1.21 -11.42 6.64
N ASP A 79 0.59 -10.96 5.55
CA ASP A 79 1.21 -10.01 4.63
C ASP A 79 0.27 -8.84 4.32
N LYS A 80 0.83 -7.72 3.88
CA LYS A 80 0.08 -6.53 3.47
C LYS A 80 0.93 -5.66 2.55
N CYS A 81 0.32 -4.65 1.93
CA CYS A 81 1.08 -3.59 1.27
C CYS A 81 2.10 -2.98 2.25
N THR A 82 3.37 -3.01 1.87
CA THR A 82 4.52 -2.42 2.59
C THR A 82 4.95 -1.10 1.96
N MET A 83 4.13 -0.50 1.09
CA MET A 83 4.53 0.62 0.24
C MET A 83 5.79 0.33 -0.61
N CYS A 84 6.07 -0.95 -0.90
CA CYS A 84 7.34 -1.38 -1.49
C CYS A 84 8.57 -0.87 -0.71
N ALA A 85 8.47 -0.74 0.62
CA ALA A 85 9.50 -0.17 1.49
C ALA A 85 10.29 -1.22 2.29
N GLY A 86 10.13 -2.51 1.96
CA GLY A 86 10.85 -3.60 2.59
C GLY A 86 10.33 -3.98 3.97
N GLY A 87 11.25 -4.24 4.90
CA GLY A 87 10.98 -4.68 6.28
C GLY A 87 12.10 -4.35 7.25
N PRO A 88 12.22 -5.07 8.37
CA PRO A 88 13.23 -4.78 9.41
C PRO A 88 14.64 -5.29 9.05
N GLU A 89 14.78 -6.09 7.99
CA GLU A 89 16.06 -6.62 7.54
C GLU A 89 16.97 -5.51 6.98
N GLU A 90 18.24 -5.85 6.78
CA GLU A 90 19.16 -4.97 6.08
C GLU A 90 18.63 -4.65 4.67
N THR A 91 18.60 -3.35 4.34
CA THR A 91 18.05 -2.86 3.08
C THR A 91 18.82 -3.40 1.88
N ASN A 92 18.09 -3.89 0.87
CA ASN A 92 18.59 -4.55 -0.33
C ASN A 92 19.33 -5.88 -0.06
N SER A 93 19.18 -6.46 1.13
CA SER A 93 19.70 -7.79 1.42
C SER A 93 18.89 -8.88 0.69
N PRO A 94 19.50 -10.04 0.41
CA PRO A 94 18.78 -11.19 -0.15
C PRO A 94 17.60 -11.63 0.74
N GLU A 95 17.74 -11.49 2.06
CA GLU A 95 16.69 -11.86 3.02
C GLU A 95 15.51 -10.89 2.96
N GLU A 96 15.76 -9.59 2.89
CA GLU A 96 14.71 -8.58 2.68
C GLU A 96 13.96 -8.87 1.38
N PHE A 97 14.69 -9.10 0.30
CA PHE A 97 14.11 -9.39 -1.01
C PHE A 97 13.22 -10.64 -0.98
N HIS A 98 13.68 -11.71 -0.32
CA HIS A 98 12.91 -12.94 -0.19
C HIS A 98 11.64 -12.75 0.67
N LYS A 99 11.72 -11.94 1.74
CA LYS A 99 10.59 -11.72 2.66
C LYS A 99 9.59 -10.70 2.13
N TYR A 100 10.02 -9.59 1.52
CA TYR A 100 9.16 -8.43 1.20
C TYR A 100 9.19 -8.02 -0.28
N GLY A 101 10.03 -8.66 -1.10
CA GLY A 101 10.28 -8.26 -2.47
C GLY A 101 11.22 -7.06 -2.59
N GLN A 102 11.25 -6.45 -3.77
CA GLN A 102 12.12 -5.29 -4.03
C GLN A 102 11.71 -4.08 -3.17
N ASN A 103 12.68 -3.53 -2.44
CA ASN A 103 12.54 -2.25 -1.75
C ASN A 103 12.72 -1.11 -2.77
N ARG A 104 11.60 -0.55 -3.23
CA ARG A 104 11.61 0.53 -4.23
C ARG A 104 11.81 1.89 -3.59
N ILE A 105 11.37 2.07 -2.35
CA ILE A 105 11.50 3.35 -1.64
C ILE A 105 12.98 3.64 -1.34
N SER A 106 13.77 2.62 -0.94
CA SER A 106 15.21 2.78 -0.75
C SER A 106 15.96 3.15 -2.04
N GLU A 107 15.46 2.72 -3.20
CA GLU A 107 16.00 3.06 -4.52
C GLU A 107 15.56 4.45 -5.03
N GLY A 108 14.82 5.23 -4.22
CA GLY A 108 14.26 6.52 -4.65
C GLY A 108 13.14 6.39 -5.69
N LYS A 109 12.54 5.20 -5.82
CA LYS A 109 11.45 4.92 -6.76
C LYS A 109 10.11 4.90 -6.04
N VAL A 110 9.05 5.31 -6.73
CA VAL A 110 7.67 5.14 -6.24
C VAL A 110 7.27 3.66 -6.20
N PRO A 111 6.30 3.26 -5.36
CA PRO A 111 5.78 1.90 -5.30
C PRO A 111 5.27 1.40 -6.64
N MET A 112 5.31 0.08 -6.84
CA MET A 112 5.04 -0.52 -8.16
C MET A 112 3.62 -0.21 -8.67
N CYS A 113 2.62 -0.19 -7.79
CA CYS A 113 1.25 0.15 -8.16
C CYS A 113 1.10 1.59 -8.69
N ALA A 114 1.85 2.53 -8.11
CA ALA A 114 1.86 3.93 -8.54
C ALA A 114 2.67 4.12 -9.84
N SER A 115 3.81 3.44 -9.98
CA SER A 115 4.60 3.53 -11.22
C SER A 115 3.87 2.96 -12.43
N MET A 116 3.14 1.86 -12.25
CA MET A 116 2.41 1.18 -13.33
C MET A 116 1.04 1.77 -13.64
N CYS A 117 0.53 2.69 -12.82
CA CYS A 117 -0.80 3.27 -13.02
C CYS A 117 -0.82 4.13 -14.30
N SER A 118 -1.35 3.59 -15.38
CA SER A 118 -1.45 4.25 -16.70
C SER A 118 -2.26 5.54 -16.65
N THR A 119 -3.29 5.59 -15.81
CA THR A 119 -4.16 6.77 -15.63
C THR A 119 -3.63 7.79 -14.62
N LYS A 120 -2.49 7.50 -13.96
CA LYS A 120 -1.93 8.34 -12.88
C LYS A 120 -2.95 8.65 -11.76
N ALA A 121 -3.86 7.70 -11.50
CA ALA A 121 -4.82 7.77 -10.40
C ALA A 121 -4.14 7.54 -9.04
N LEU A 122 -3.07 6.73 -9.01
CA LEU A 122 -2.26 6.50 -7.82
C LEU A 122 -1.07 7.45 -7.80
N LEU A 123 -0.96 8.23 -6.73
CA LEU A 123 0.13 9.17 -6.47
C LEU A 123 0.76 8.81 -5.13
N VAL A 124 2.08 8.90 -5.05
CA VAL A 124 2.86 8.62 -3.83
C VAL A 124 3.93 9.71 -3.70
N GLY A 125 4.03 10.30 -2.52
CA GLY A 125 4.93 11.41 -2.21
C GLY A 125 4.57 12.02 -0.86
N ASP A 126 5.12 13.20 -0.57
CA ASP A 126 4.73 13.94 0.63
C ASP A 126 3.24 14.29 0.61
N ALA A 127 2.62 14.31 1.79
CA ALA A 127 1.18 14.55 1.92
C ALA A 127 0.78 15.92 1.34
N ASN A 128 1.62 16.96 1.49
CA ASN A 128 1.33 18.29 0.98
C ASN A 128 1.44 18.33 -0.54
N GLU A 129 2.47 17.71 -1.11
CA GLU A 129 2.65 17.64 -2.56
C GLU A 129 1.47 16.93 -3.24
N VAL A 130 1.05 15.79 -2.69
CA VAL A 130 -0.11 15.04 -3.22
C VAL A 130 -1.40 15.85 -3.09
N ALA A 131 -1.60 16.57 -1.97
CA ALA A 131 -2.75 17.42 -1.76
C ALA A 131 -2.82 18.59 -2.77
N LEU A 132 -1.67 19.20 -3.09
CA LEU A 132 -1.57 20.24 -4.12
C LEU A 132 -1.95 19.71 -5.49
N ILE A 133 -1.41 18.55 -5.90
CA ILE A 133 -1.75 17.92 -7.19
C ILE A 133 -3.25 17.61 -7.27
N LYS A 134 -3.85 17.09 -6.19
CA LYS A 134 -5.29 16.81 -6.13
C LYS A 134 -6.11 18.09 -6.31
N THR A 135 -5.74 19.16 -5.61
CA THR A 135 -6.44 20.46 -5.69
C THR A 135 -6.32 21.06 -7.08
N TYR A 136 -5.13 21.00 -7.69
CA TYR A 136 -4.89 21.41 -9.06
C TYR A 136 -5.78 20.63 -10.05
N ARG A 137 -5.80 19.30 -9.97
CA ARG A 137 -6.65 18.45 -10.84
C ARG A 137 -8.14 18.73 -10.66
N ALA A 138 -8.59 18.97 -9.42
CA ALA A 138 -9.99 19.25 -9.13
C ALA A 138 -10.45 20.59 -9.72
N THR A 139 -9.61 21.63 -9.64
CA THR A 139 -9.91 22.98 -10.16
C THR A 139 -9.84 23.08 -11.68
N HIS A 140 -9.06 22.20 -12.34
CA HIS A 140 -8.88 22.19 -13.80
C HIS A 140 -9.70 21.10 -14.50
N LYS A 141 -10.52 20.32 -13.78
CA LYS A 141 -11.36 19.26 -14.35
C LYS A 141 -12.36 19.84 -15.36
N GLY A 142 -12.29 19.40 -16.62
CA GLY A 142 -13.22 19.80 -17.69
C GLY A 142 -12.82 21.08 -18.46
N LYS A 143 -11.79 21.80 -18.01
CA LYS A 143 -11.09 22.77 -18.85
C LYS A 143 -9.99 21.96 -19.55
N GLY A 144 -10.09 21.77 -20.87
CA GLY A 144 -9.15 20.96 -21.64
C GLY A 144 -7.72 21.20 -21.14
N ILE A 145 -7.15 20.20 -20.47
CA ILE A 145 -5.83 20.34 -19.86
C ILE A 145 -4.87 20.60 -21.01
N ALA A 146 -4.12 21.70 -20.90
CA ALA A 146 -3.08 22.08 -21.83
C ALA A 146 -2.23 20.85 -22.15
N THR A 147 -2.05 20.62 -23.44
CA THR A 147 -1.24 19.57 -24.03
C THR A 147 0.22 19.73 -23.58
N ASP A 148 0.57 19.14 -22.45
CA ASP A 148 1.90 18.58 -22.28
C ASP A 148 1.75 17.16 -21.77
N SER A 149 1.45 16.28 -22.73
CA SER A 149 1.27 14.84 -22.53
C SER A 149 2.59 14.12 -22.24
N TYR A 150 3.75 14.81 -22.33
CA TYR A 150 5.08 14.22 -22.18
C TYR A 150 6.11 15.25 -21.67
N GLY A 151 6.13 15.49 -20.36
CA GLY A 151 7.28 16.09 -19.68
C GLY A 151 8.10 15.00 -19.01
N TRP A 152 9.12 14.50 -19.73
CA TRP A 152 10.30 13.88 -19.12
C TRP A 152 11.27 14.98 -18.69
#